data_AF-R6U1G9-F1
#
_entry.id   AF-R6U1G9-F1
#
_cell.length_a   1.000
_cell.length_b   1.000
_cell.length_c   1.000
_cell.angle_alpha   90.00
_cell.angle_beta   90.00
_cell.angle_gamma   90.00
#
_symmetry.space_group_name_H-M   'P 1'
#
loop_
_entity.id
_entity.type
_entity.pdbx_description
1 polymer ?
#
loop_
_entity_poly.entity_id
_entity_poly.type
_entity_poly.pdbx_seq_one_letter_code
_entity_poly.pdbx_strand_id
1 'polypeptide(L)'
;MQFKWANGAVPRHYELQVRHYMSVMNIDVAFIACLFSNNENDFVWQKIERDLEEEENTIMELAAFWNNHVMARVEPPLVEKPDAVLESLRRYFGPADKSEPTVDLDRKFVVNLKEILALKEEKRALDAQVKALETRIKSLYAPIVEEMGTACKGTCEQGGECFKVSYNPLYREGISKDRLSALRAQYPDIYDEFVDQTESRIFKVVKSAIA
;
A
#
# COMPACT_ATOMS: atom_id res chain seq x y z
N MET A 1 8.80 -4.51 -9.87
CA MET A 1 8.21 -5.59 -10.69
C MET A 1 9.25 -6.57 -11.21
N GLN A 2 10.43 -6.11 -11.66
CA GLN A 2 11.52 -6.97 -12.14
C GLN A 2 11.87 -8.13 -11.19
N PHE A 3 11.94 -7.89 -9.87
CA PHE A 3 12.23 -8.96 -8.90
C PHE A 3 11.21 -10.11 -8.90
N LYS A 4 9.97 -9.89 -9.32
CA LYS A 4 8.94 -10.94 -9.41
C LYS A 4 9.18 -11.91 -10.58
N TRP A 5 10.08 -11.55 -11.49
CA TRP A 5 10.51 -12.35 -12.63
C TRP A 5 11.94 -12.90 -12.45
N ALA A 6 12.55 -12.68 -11.28
CA ALA A 6 13.88 -13.18 -11.00
C ALA A 6 13.92 -14.72 -11.07
N ASN A 7 15.06 -15.28 -11.50
CA ASN A 7 15.27 -16.72 -11.62
C ASN A 7 14.26 -17.45 -12.52
N GLY A 8 13.72 -16.76 -13.53
CA GLY A 8 12.73 -17.34 -14.45
C GLY A 8 11.33 -17.50 -13.85
N ALA A 9 11.05 -16.88 -12.70
CA ALA A 9 9.71 -16.87 -12.13
C ALA A 9 8.73 -16.06 -13.00
N VAL A 10 7.44 -16.35 -12.87
CA VAL A 10 6.34 -15.53 -13.40
C VAL A 10 5.48 -15.09 -12.21
N PRO A 11 5.04 -13.82 -12.13
CA PRO A 11 4.07 -13.41 -11.13
C PRO A 11 2.82 -14.30 -11.19
N ARG A 12 2.43 -14.85 -10.03
CA ARG A 12 1.36 -15.87 -9.93
C ARG A 12 0.06 -15.51 -10.64
N HIS A 13 -0.39 -14.26 -10.56
CA HIS A 13 -1.63 -13.81 -11.22
C HIS A 13 -1.53 -13.82 -12.75
N TYR A 14 -0.34 -13.58 -13.32
CA TYR A 14 -0.12 -13.72 -14.76
C TYR A 14 -0.06 -15.18 -15.17
N GLU A 15 0.61 -16.02 -14.38
CA GLU A 15 0.66 -17.46 -14.62
C GLU A 15 -0.76 -18.06 -14.64
N LEU A 16 -1.58 -17.77 -13.62
CA LEU A 16 -2.97 -18.22 -13.54
C LEU A 16 -3.80 -17.77 -14.75
N GLN A 17 -3.61 -16.52 -15.20
CA GLN A 17 -4.30 -16.01 -16.39
C GLN A 17 -3.90 -16.79 -17.65
N VAL A 18 -2.60 -17.03 -17.86
CA VAL A 18 -2.10 -17.78 -19.01
C VAL A 18 -2.60 -19.22 -18.97
N ARG A 19 -2.49 -19.89 -17.82
CA ARG A 19 -3.01 -21.26 -17.62
C ARG A 19 -4.51 -21.34 -17.87
N HIS A 20 -5.28 -20.34 -17.43
CA HIS A 20 -6.70 -20.28 -17.73
C HIS A 20 -6.97 -20.18 -19.24
N TYR A 21 -6.25 -19.33 -19.99
CA TYR A 21 -6.35 -19.31 -21.45
C TYR A 21 -5.98 -20.66 -22.08
N MET A 22 -4.93 -21.32 -21.58
CA MET A 22 -4.52 -22.63 -22.06
C MET A 22 -5.62 -23.68 -21.89
N SER A 23 -6.30 -23.67 -20.73
CA SER A 23 -7.44 -24.54 -20.46
C SER A 23 -8.62 -24.27 -21.41
N VAL A 24 -9.02 -23.00 -21.58
CA VAL A 24 -10.13 -22.60 -22.45
C VAL A 24 -9.86 -22.92 -23.92
N MET A 25 -8.64 -22.68 -24.39
CA MET A 25 -8.23 -22.89 -25.79
C MET A 25 -7.77 -24.32 -26.07
N ASN A 26 -7.63 -25.14 -25.02
CA ASN A 26 -7.10 -26.50 -25.07
C ASN A 26 -5.73 -26.58 -25.77
N ILE A 27 -4.75 -25.82 -25.28
CA ILE A 27 -3.37 -25.78 -25.79
C ILE A 27 -2.36 -26.19 -24.71
N ASP A 28 -1.27 -26.84 -25.13
CA ASP A 28 -0.33 -27.47 -24.18
C ASP A 28 0.86 -26.59 -23.80
N VAL A 29 1.13 -25.53 -24.56
CA VAL A 29 2.26 -24.62 -24.34
C VAL A 29 1.84 -23.19 -24.62
N ALA A 30 2.18 -22.27 -23.72
CA ALA A 30 2.08 -20.83 -23.93
C ALA A 30 3.40 -20.14 -23.58
N PHE A 31 3.61 -18.96 -24.15
CA PHE A 31 4.73 -18.10 -23.81
C PHE A 31 4.17 -16.79 -23.27
N ILE A 32 4.68 -16.36 -22.11
CA ILE A 32 4.39 -15.04 -21.57
C ILE A 32 5.62 -14.17 -21.72
N ALA A 33 5.44 -12.98 -22.28
CA ALA A 33 6.48 -11.99 -22.46
C ALA A 33 6.11 -10.71 -21.72
N CYS A 34 7.08 -10.10 -21.05
CA CYS A 34 6.91 -8.86 -20.31
C CYS A 34 8.06 -7.92 -20.63
N LEU A 35 7.70 -6.66 -20.92
CA LEU A 35 8.65 -5.58 -21.17
C LEU A 35 8.39 -4.51 -20.11
N PHE A 36 9.33 -4.30 -19.18
CA PHE A 36 9.09 -3.43 -18.01
C PHE A 36 9.16 -1.93 -18.34
N SER A 37 9.88 -1.57 -19.40
CA SER A 37 10.11 -0.18 -19.83
C SER A 37 10.15 -0.15 -21.36
N ASN A 38 10.30 1.02 -21.98
CA ASN A 38 10.45 1.08 -23.45
C ASN A 38 11.89 0.74 -23.92
N ASN A 39 12.57 -0.19 -23.25
CA ASN A 39 13.95 -0.61 -23.49
C ASN A 39 14.04 -2.14 -23.63
N GLU A 40 14.64 -2.62 -24.72
CA GLU A 40 14.80 -4.05 -25.02
C GLU A 40 15.59 -4.81 -23.94
N ASN A 41 16.48 -4.13 -23.20
CA ASN A 41 17.25 -4.74 -22.11
C ASN A 41 16.39 -5.16 -20.91
N ASP A 42 15.14 -4.67 -20.82
CA ASP A 42 14.18 -5.01 -19.78
C ASP A 42 13.12 -6.03 -20.27
N PHE A 43 13.39 -6.71 -21.39
CA PHE A 43 12.52 -7.76 -21.90
C PHE A 43 12.79 -9.10 -21.19
N VAL A 44 11.72 -9.72 -20.69
CA VAL A 44 11.75 -11.08 -20.14
C VAL A 44 10.64 -11.91 -20.76
N TRP A 45 10.88 -13.21 -20.90
CA TRP A 45 9.85 -14.15 -21.33
C TRP A 45 9.99 -15.47 -20.58
N GLN A 46 8.90 -16.21 -20.45
CA GLN A 46 8.86 -17.56 -19.87
C GLN A 46 7.95 -18.47 -20.70
N LYS A 47 8.36 -19.74 -20.82
CA LYS A 47 7.53 -20.82 -21.37
C LYS A 47 6.71 -21.41 -20.22
N ILE A 48 5.41 -21.57 -20.43
CA ILE A 48 4.50 -22.24 -19.51
C ILE A 48 4.00 -23.50 -20.21
N GLU A 49 4.25 -24.65 -19.60
CA GLU A 49 3.71 -25.94 -20.03
C GLU A 49 2.44 -26.25 -19.26
N ARG A 50 1.50 -26.92 -19.94
CA ARG A 50 0.22 -27.28 -19.36
C ARG A 50 0.42 -28.25 -18.21
N ASP A 51 -0.21 -27.92 -17.11
CA ASP A 51 -0.30 -28.76 -15.92
C ASP A 51 -1.78 -29.09 -15.72
N LEU A 52 -2.14 -30.34 -15.99
CA LEU A 52 -3.53 -30.78 -15.93
C LEU A 52 -4.06 -30.87 -14.50
N GLU A 53 -3.20 -31.13 -13.51
CA GLU A 53 -3.59 -31.18 -12.10
C GLU A 53 -3.89 -29.76 -11.59
N GLU A 54 -3.01 -28.81 -11.90
CA GLU A 54 -3.23 -27.41 -11.56
C GLU A 54 -4.45 -26.82 -12.31
N GLU A 55 -4.64 -27.21 -13.56
CA GLU A 55 -5.81 -26.82 -14.36
C GLU A 55 -7.11 -27.32 -13.75
N GLU A 56 -7.20 -28.61 -13.39
CA GLU A 56 -8.39 -29.19 -12.77
C GLU A 56 -8.72 -28.50 -11.43
N ASN A 57 -7.71 -28.26 -10.59
CA ASN A 57 -7.87 -27.52 -9.34
C ASN A 57 -8.40 -26.11 -9.58
N THR A 58 -7.83 -25.39 -10.56
CA THR A 58 -8.26 -24.02 -10.91
C THR A 58 -9.71 -24.02 -11.43
N ILE A 59 -10.09 -24.96 -12.29
CA ILE A 59 -11.46 -25.09 -12.80
C ILE A 59 -12.44 -25.35 -11.66
N MET A 60 -12.08 -26.22 -10.71
CA MET A 60 -12.91 -26.53 -9.54
C MET A 60 -13.14 -25.27 -8.69
N GLU A 61 -12.11 -24.48 -8.42
CA GLU A 61 -12.23 -23.22 -7.67
C GLU A 61 -13.09 -22.19 -8.41
N LEU A 62 -12.89 -22.02 -9.71
CA LEU A 62 -13.69 -21.11 -10.54
C LEU A 62 -15.16 -21.54 -10.61
N ALA A 63 -15.43 -22.84 -10.73
CA ALA A 63 -16.79 -23.38 -10.73
C ALA A 63 -17.48 -23.18 -9.37
N ALA A 64 -16.75 -23.37 -8.26
CA ALA A 64 -17.26 -23.10 -6.93
C ALA A 64 -17.59 -21.61 -6.76
N PHE A 65 -16.70 -20.71 -7.21
CA PHE A 65 -16.95 -19.27 -7.19
C PHE A 65 -18.19 -18.89 -8.01
N TRP A 66 -18.30 -19.40 -9.24
CA TRP A 66 -19.43 -19.12 -10.12
C TRP A 66 -20.76 -19.59 -9.54
N ASN A 67 -20.84 -20.82 -9.05
CA ASN A 67 -22.09 -21.38 -8.54
C ASN A 67 -22.49 -20.77 -7.20
N ASN A 68 -21.54 -20.61 -6.27
CA ASN A 68 -21.84 -20.20 -4.89
C ASN A 68 -21.97 -18.69 -4.72
N HIS A 69 -21.39 -17.88 -5.62
CA HIS A 69 -21.43 -16.41 -5.52
C HIS A 69 -22.18 -15.77 -6.69
N VAL A 70 -21.77 -16.05 -7.93
CA VAL A 70 -22.36 -15.39 -9.11
C VAL A 70 -23.81 -15.85 -9.33
N MET A 71 -24.03 -17.16 -9.46
CA MET A 71 -25.36 -17.73 -9.69
C MET A 71 -26.28 -17.55 -8.47
N ALA A 72 -25.75 -17.72 -7.26
CA ALA A 72 -26.49 -17.50 -6.02
C ALA A 72 -26.78 -16.02 -5.72
N ARG A 73 -26.13 -15.09 -6.43
CA ARG A 73 -26.16 -13.63 -6.18
C ARG A 73 -25.78 -13.28 -4.75
N VAL A 74 -24.78 -13.99 -4.21
CA VAL A 74 -24.20 -13.74 -2.89
C VAL A 74 -22.82 -13.15 -3.09
N GLU A 75 -22.61 -11.94 -2.58
CA GLU A 75 -21.32 -11.26 -2.67
C GLU A 75 -20.21 -12.12 -2.02
N PRO A 76 -19.08 -12.36 -2.71
CA PRO A 76 -17.97 -13.09 -2.12
C PRO A 76 -17.33 -12.29 -0.97
N PRO A 77 -16.70 -12.96 -0.01
CA PRO A 77 -15.99 -12.27 1.06
C PRO A 77 -14.81 -11.46 0.51
N LEU A 78 -14.56 -10.30 1.13
CA LEU A 78 -13.39 -9.47 0.82
C LEU A 78 -12.15 -10.08 1.50
N VAL A 79 -11.32 -10.77 0.71
CA VAL A 79 -10.15 -11.53 1.19
C VAL A 79 -8.82 -10.82 0.97
N GLU A 80 -8.84 -9.67 0.31
CA GLU A 80 -7.64 -8.87 0.02
C GLU A 80 -7.01 -8.25 1.27
N LYS A 81 -5.81 -7.68 1.11
CA LYS A 81 -5.18 -6.89 2.19
C LYS A 81 -6.09 -5.73 2.62
N PRO A 82 -6.09 -5.33 3.91
CA PRO A 82 -7.00 -4.32 4.44
C PRO A 82 -7.06 -3.03 3.62
N ASP A 83 -5.93 -2.50 3.14
CA ASP A 83 -5.90 -1.26 2.36
C ASP A 83 -6.58 -1.42 0.98
N ALA A 84 -6.39 -2.55 0.31
CA ALA A 84 -7.03 -2.85 -0.97
C ALA A 84 -8.54 -3.06 -0.81
N VAL A 85 -8.96 -3.68 0.29
CA VAL A 85 -10.37 -3.79 0.67
C VAL A 85 -10.98 -2.41 0.87
N LEU A 86 -10.34 -1.55 1.66
CA LEU A 86 -10.82 -0.17 1.90
C LEU A 86 -10.85 0.68 0.62
N GLU A 87 -9.88 0.52 -0.28
CA GLU A 87 -9.88 1.20 -1.58
C GLU A 87 -11.03 0.72 -2.47
N SER A 88 -11.28 -0.59 -2.52
CA SER A 88 -12.38 -1.18 -3.28
C SER A 88 -13.74 -0.67 -2.76
N LEU A 89 -13.92 -0.63 -1.43
CA LEU A 89 -15.13 -0.07 -0.82
C LEU A 89 -15.31 1.42 -1.15
N ARG A 90 -14.24 2.22 -1.17
CA ARG A 90 -14.31 3.64 -1.57
C ARG A 90 -14.73 3.81 -3.02
N ARG A 91 -14.20 2.99 -3.93
CA ARG A 91 -14.58 3.02 -5.35
C ARG A 91 -16.03 2.57 -5.57
N TYR A 92 -16.47 1.57 -4.82
CA TYR A 92 -17.83 1.03 -4.91
C TYR A 92 -18.88 2.00 -4.38
N PHE A 93 -18.70 2.54 -3.17
CA PHE A 93 -19.66 3.44 -2.54
C PHE A 93 -19.51 4.91 -2.94
N GLY A 94 -18.38 5.31 -3.53
CA GLY A 94 -18.10 6.70 -3.88
C GLY A 94 -17.66 7.55 -2.68
N PRO A 95 -17.65 8.90 -2.82
CA PRO A 95 -17.16 9.84 -1.83
C PRO A 95 -18.01 9.83 -0.54
N ALA A 96 -17.40 10.15 0.61
CA ALA A 96 -18.17 10.23 1.86
C ALA A 96 -19.02 11.51 1.89
N ASP A 97 -20.31 11.35 2.15
CA ASP A 97 -21.24 12.46 2.28
C ASP A 97 -21.55 12.73 3.76
N LYS A 98 -21.32 13.97 4.20
CA LYS A 98 -21.56 14.41 5.58
C LYS A 98 -23.03 14.73 5.86
N SER A 99 -23.85 14.81 4.82
CA SER A 99 -25.29 15.05 4.93
C SER A 99 -26.08 13.76 5.17
N GLU A 100 -25.47 12.60 4.91
CA GLU A 100 -26.06 11.29 5.19
C GLU A 100 -26.33 11.09 6.70
N PRO A 101 -27.44 10.42 7.06
CA PRO A 101 -27.79 10.19 8.46
C PRO A 101 -26.81 9.22 9.12
N THR A 102 -26.78 9.26 10.46
CA THR A 102 -26.02 8.28 11.23
C THR A 102 -26.67 6.90 11.07
N VAL A 103 -25.82 5.88 10.83
CA VAL A 103 -26.26 4.49 10.68
C VAL A 103 -26.01 3.73 11.98
N ASP A 104 -27.00 2.93 12.38
CA ASP A 104 -26.85 1.98 13.47
C ASP A 104 -26.05 0.76 13.02
N LEU A 105 -24.86 0.60 13.61
CA LEU A 105 -24.01 -0.55 13.32
C LEU A 105 -24.52 -1.81 14.03
N ASP A 106 -24.42 -2.95 13.35
CA ASP A 106 -24.76 -4.27 13.89
C ASP A 106 -23.92 -4.56 15.15
N ARG A 107 -24.57 -5.11 16.19
CA ARG A 107 -23.95 -5.44 17.48
C ARG A 107 -22.82 -6.45 17.35
N LYS A 108 -22.77 -7.24 16.27
CA LYS A 108 -21.64 -8.14 15.99
C LYS A 108 -20.29 -7.41 15.94
N PHE A 109 -20.27 -6.14 15.55
CA PHE A 109 -19.05 -5.34 15.47
C PHE A 109 -18.53 -4.85 16.83
N VAL A 110 -19.26 -5.04 17.94
CA VAL A 110 -18.82 -4.61 19.27
C VAL A 110 -17.49 -5.25 19.66
N VAL A 111 -17.27 -6.51 19.28
CA VAL A 111 -16.00 -7.21 19.55
C VAL A 111 -14.86 -6.53 18.80
N ASN A 112 -15.02 -6.30 17.49
CA ASN A 112 -14.04 -5.60 16.65
C ASN A 112 -13.76 -4.18 17.16
N LEU A 113 -14.78 -3.42 17.54
CA LEU A 113 -14.62 -2.05 18.05
C LEU A 113 -13.81 -2.00 19.36
N LYS A 114 -14.02 -2.97 20.26
CA LYS A 114 -13.23 -3.09 21.50
C LYS A 114 -11.78 -3.45 21.21
N GLU A 115 -11.55 -4.40 20.31
CA GLU A 115 -10.21 -4.80 19.89
C GLU A 115 -9.46 -3.63 19.22
N ILE A 116 -10.12 -2.89 18.32
CA ILE A 116 -9.54 -1.69 17.69
C ILE A 116 -9.13 -0.66 18.74
N LEU A 117 -9.93 -0.45 19.79
CA LEU A 117 -9.56 0.46 20.88
C LEU A 117 -8.34 -0.04 21.66
N ALA A 118 -8.27 -1.33 21.98
CA ALA A 118 -7.12 -1.92 22.65
C ALA A 118 -5.83 -1.78 21.83
N LEU A 119 -5.89 -2.12 20.54
CA LEU A 119 -4.76 -2.00 19.61
C LEU A 119 -4.32 -0.54 19.42
N LYS A 120 -5.26 0.42 19.44
CA LYS A 120 -4.92 1.85 19.37
C LYS A 120 -4.17 2.34 20.60
N GLU A 121 -4.53 1.87 21.79
CA GLU A 121 -3.79 2.19 23.03
C GLU A 121 -2.41 1.51 23.06
N GLU A 122 -2.32 0.24 22.64
CA GLU A 122 -1.03 -0.45 22.50
C GLU A 122 -0.11 0.28 21.52
N LYS A 123 -0.63 0.60 20.32
CA LYS A 123 0.09 1.39 19.32
C LYS A 123 0.57 2.72 19.91
N ARG A 124 -0.28 3.43 20.65
CA ARG A 124 0.09 4.69 21.30
C ARG A 124 1.24 4.53 22.29
N ALA A 125 1.24 3.46 23.08
CA ALA A 125 2.32 3.15 24.00
C ALA A 125 3.64 2.85 23.26
N LEU A 126 3.58 2.07 22.18
CA LEU A 126 4.73 1.77 21.32
C LEU A 126 5.26 3.03 20.61
N ASP A 127 4.38 3.86 20.04
CA ASP A 127 4.76 5.12 19.41
C ASP A 127 5.48 6.05 20.39
N ALA A 128 5.08 6.06 21.67
CA ALA A 128 5.77 6.82 22.71
C ALA A 128 7.19 6.28 22.97
N GLN A 129 7.40 4.96 22.94
CA GLN A 129 8.73 4.35 23.05
C GLN A 129 9.59 4.66 21.82
N VAL A 130 9.04 4.58 20.62
CA VAL A 130 9.72 4.98 19.37
C VAL A 130 10.19 6.43 19.47
N LYS A 131 9.31 7.34 19.90
CA LYS A 131 9.65 8.75 20.07
C LYS A 131 10.75 8.97 21.11
N ALA A 132 10.76 8.19 22.20
CA ALA A 132 11.81 8.26 23.22
C ALA A 132 13.17 7.80 22.65
N LEU A 133 13.18 6.72 21.86
CA LEU A 133 14.39 6.23 21.18
C LEU A 133 14.90 7.22 20.14
N GLU A 134 14.04 7.78 19.29
CA GLU A 134 14.40 8.83 18.34
C GLU A 134 15.03 10.04 19.05
N THR A 135 14.45 10.46 20.18
CA THR A 135 15.00 11.55 20.99
C THR A 135 16.40 11.22 21.53
N ARG A 136 16.60 9.98 21.99
CA ARG A 136 17.91 9.51 22.46
C ARG A 136 18.94 9.44 21.33
N ILE A 137 18.57 8.91 20.17
CA ILE A 137 19.42 8.86 18.98
C ILE A 137 19.85 10.28 18.58
N LYS A 138 18.90 11.23 18.52
CA LYS A 138 19.19 12.65 18.25
C LYS A 138 20.18 13.25 19.24
N SER A 139 19.99 12.96 20.53
CA SER A 139 20.89 13.45 21.57
C SER A 139 22.31 12.87 21.42
N LEU A 140 22.45 11.63 20.95
CA LEU A 140 23.75 10.99 20.71
C LEU A 140 24.48 11.54 19.49
N TYR A 141 23.77 11.82 18.39
CA TYR A 141 24.43 12.34 17.18
C TYR A 141 24.57 13.87 17.15
N ALA A 142 23.86 14.62 18.01
CA ALA A 142 23.94 16.09 18.02
C ALA A 142 25.37 16.63 18.22
N PRO A 143 26.20 16.12 19.16
CA PRO A 143 27.60 16.55 19.28
C PRO A 143 28.44 16.18 18.05
N ILE A 144 28.14 15.07 17.39
CA ILE A 144 28.82 14.65 16.14
C ILE A 144 28.52 15.66 15.03
N VAL A 145 27.26 16.10 14.91
CA VAL A 145 26.87 17.12 13.93
C VAL A 145 27.46 18.48 14.27
N GLU A 146 27.58 18.84 15.55
CA GLU A 146 28.28 20.04 16.00
C GLU A 146 29.76 20.02 15.56
N GLU A 147 30.45 18.90 15.74
CA GLU A 147 31.84 18.72 15.29
C GLU A 147 31.98 18.73 13.75
N MET A 148 31.01 18.14 13.03
CA MET A 148 30.97 18.15 11.56
C MET A 148 30.77 19.56 10.98
N GLY A 149 30.11 20.47 11.71
CA GLY A 149 29.83 21.83 11.24
C GLY A 149 29.04 21.83 9.93
N THR A 150 29.61 22.42 8.87
CA THR A 150 29.01 22.44 7.52
C THR A 150 29.33 21.20 6.68
N ALA A 151 30.20 20.31 7.16
CA ALA A 151 30.57 19.11 6.43
C ALA A 151 29.40 18.12 6.40
N CYS A 152 29.13 17.54 5.25
CA CYS A 152 28.06 16.55 5.10
C CYS A 152 28.53 15.10 5.36
N LYS A 153 29.83 14.89 5.57
CA LYS A 153 30.44 13.56 5.75
C LYS A 153 31.53 13.62 6.82
N GLY A 154 31.68 12.55 7.58
CA GLY A 154 32.72 12.39 8.58
C GLY A 154 33.15 10.92 8.70
N THR A 155 34.32 10.67 9.27
CA THR A 155 34.83 9.33 9.53
C THR A 155 35.41 9.25 10.93
N CYS A 156 35.19 8.15 11.64
CA CYS A 156 35.76 7.90 12.96
C CYS A 156 36.35 6.49 12.98
N GLU A 157 37.62 6.35 13.35
CA GLU A 157 38.31 5.06 13.41
C GLU A 157 38.85 4.80 14.81
N GLN A 158 38.49 3.65 15.40
CA GLN A 158 39.01 3.23 16.70
C GLN A 158 39.01 1.71 16.80
N GLY A 159 40.10 1.11 17.29
CA GLY A 159 40.14 -0.32 17.63
C GLY A 159 39.95 -1.29 16.46
N GLY A 160 40.23 -0.87 15.21
CA GLY A 160 39.99 -1.67 14.01
C GLY A 160 38.60 -1.49 13.40
N GLU A 161 37.75 -0.65 14.00
CA GLU A 161 36.45 -0.26 13.44
C GLU A 161 36.55 1.09 12.74
N CYS A 162 35.84 1.24 11.61
CA CYS A 162 35.75 2.49 10.85
C CYS A 162 34.28 2.83 10.63
N PHE A 163 33.84 3.95 11.20
CA PHE A 163 32.51 4.49 11.06
C PHE A 163 32.50 5.60 10.01
N LYS A 164 31.53 5.56 9.09
CA LYS A 164 31.28 6.61 8.09
C LYS A 164 29.96 7.30 8.41
N VAL A 165 30.02 8.59 8.66
CA VAL A 165 28.86 9.44 8.99
C VAL A 165 28.49 10.27 7.78
N SER A 166 27.19 10.42 7.53
CA SER A 166 26.66 11.24 6.44
C SER A 166 25.45 12.02 6.94
N TYR A 167 25.47 13.34 6.75
CA TYR A 167 24.41 14.27 7.11
C TYR A 167 24.16 15.24 5.96
N ASN A 168 23.58 14.74 4.87
CA ASN A 168 23.31 15.53 3.67
C ASN A 168 22.00 16.31 3.82
N PRO A 169 21.94 17.56 3.36
CA PRO A 169 20.68 18.30 3.29
C PRO A 169 19.74 17.64 2.27
N LEU A 170 18.46 17.57 2.63
CA LEU A 170 17.38 17.16 1.74
C LEU A 170 16.46 18.36 1.51
N TYR A 171 16.27 18.72 0.25
CA TYR A 171 15.36 19.81 -0.14
C TYR A 171 14.08 19.21 -0.73
N ARG A 172 12.94 19.78 -0.34
CA ARG A 172 11.64 19.46 -0.93
C ARG A 172 10.98 20.76 -1.36
N GLU A 173 10.60 20.82 -2.62
CA GLU A 173 9.79 21.92 -3.15
C GLU A 173 8.31 21.64 -2.86
N GLY A 174 7.58 22.69 -2.52
CA GLY A 174 6.16 22.60 -2.21
C GLY A 174 5.54 23.97 -1.99
N ILE A 175 4.23 24.05 -2.19
CA ILE A 175 3.45 25.25 -1.94
C ILE A 175 2.79 25.10 -0.57
N SER A 176 3.00 26.06 0.34
CA SER A 176 2.34 26.05 1.65
C SER A 176 0.83 26.27 1.50
N LYS A 177 0.05 25.89 2.51
CA LYS A 177 -1.41 26.06 2.51
C LYS A 177 -1.84 27.50 2.20
N ASP A 178 -1.14 28.48 2.76
CA ASP A 178 -1.46 29.90 2.57
C ASP A 178 -1.13 30.36 1.15
N ARG A 179 0.03 29.93 0.61
CA ARG A 179 0.41 30.23 -0.78
C ARG A 179 -0.50 29.53 -1.78
N LEU A 180 -0.96 28.32 -1.47
CA LEU A 180 -1.91 27.58 -2.28
C LEU A 180 -3.29 28.26 -2.29
N SER A 181 -3.68 28.83 -1.15
CA SER A 181 -4.92 29.63 -1.05
C SER A 181 -4.79 30.95 -1.82
N ALA A 182 -3.63 31.62 -1.76
CA ALA A 182 -3.34 32.81 -2.55
C ALA A 182 -3.34 32.50 -4.05
N LEU A 183 -2.79 31.35 -4.46
CA LEU A 183 -2.81 30.88 -5.85
C LEU A 183 -4.26 30.71 -6.32
N ARG A 184 -5.12 30.05 -5.54
CA ARG A 184 -6.55 29.90 -5.86
C ARG A 184 -7.27 31.24 -6.02
N ALA A 185 -6.93 32.22 -5.19
CA ALA A 185 -7.59 33.53 -5.21
C ALA A 185 -7.11 34.45 -6.34
N GLN A 186 -5.82 34.42 -6.66
CA GLN A 186 -5.20 35.33 -7.64
C GLN A 186 -5.13 34.73 -9.04
N TYR A 187 -5.01 33.40 -9.16
CA TYR A 187 -4.85 32.66 -10.40
C TYR A 187 -5.74 31.40 -10.39
N PRO A 188 -7.07 31.56 -10.35
CA PRO A 188 -8.01 30.44 -10.26
C PRO A 188 -7.89 29.47 -11.44
N ASP A 189 -7.68 29.97 -12.66
CA ASP A 189 -7.54 29.12 -13.86
C ASP A 189 -6.35 28.15 -13.73
N ILE A 190 -5.21 28.62 -13.23
CA ILE A 190 -4.02 27.80 -12.97
C ILE A 190 -4.28 26.84 -11.81
N TYR A 191 -4.99 27.30 -10.78
CA TYR A 191 -5.34 26.43 -9.65
C TYR A 191 -6.19 25.24 -10.11
N ASP A 192 -7.22 25.50 -10.91
CA ASP A 192 -8.16 24.48 -11.37
C ASP A 192 -7.54 23.54 -12.42
N GLU A 193 -6.56 24.01 -13.22
CA GLU A 193 -5.84 23.18 -14.19
C GLU A 193 -4.88 22.17 -13.52
N PHE A 194 -4.24 22.55 -12.41
CA PHE A 194 -3.10 21.78 -11.87
C PHE A 194 -3.35 21.14 -10.50
N VAL A 195 -4.40 21.54 -9.77
CA VAL A 195 -4.63 21.04 -8.41
C VAL A 195 -5.65 19.92 -8.38
N ASP A 196 -5.14 18.70 -8.19
CA ASP A 196 -5.98 17.54 -7.89
C ASP A 196 -6.46 17.55 -6.44
N GLN A 197 -7.75 17.28 -6.25
CA GLN A 197 -8.30 17.01 -4.93
C GLN A 197 -8.30 15.50 -4.66
N THR A 198 -7.66 15.11 -3.55
CA THR A 198 -7.68 13.73 -3.07
C THR A 198 -8.46 13.64 -1.77
N GLU A 199 -9.42 12.72 -1.70
CA GLU A 199 -10.16 12.43 -0.47
C GLU A 199 -9.36 11.46 0.40
N SER A 200 -9.19 11.79 1.68
CA SER A 200 -8.69 10.86 2.69
C SER A 200 -9.71 10.70 3.82
N ARG A 201 -9.92 9.46 4.26
CA ARG A 201 -10.86 9.12 5.35
C ARG A 201 -10.10 8.60 6.55
N ILE A 202 -10.41 9.15 7.72
CA ILE A 202 -9.81 8.74 8.99
C ILE A 202 -10.84 7.91 9.77
N PHE A 203 -10.49 6.66 10.07
CA PHE A 203 -11.34 5.78 10.88
C PHE A 203 -11.11 6.03 12.39
N LYS A 204 -12.11 6.63 13.05
CA LYS A 204 -12.07 6.97 14.47
C LYS A 204 -13.11 6.18 15.25
N VAL A 205 -12.70 5.65 16.40
CA VAL A 205 -13.58 4.99 17.38
C VAL A 205 -13.43 5.72 18.70
N VAL A 206 -14.54 6.07 19.32
CA VAL A 206 -14.60 6.71 20.64
C VAL A 206 -15.65 5.96 21.47
N LYS A 207 -15.35 5.67 22.73
CA LYS A 207 -16.29 5.06 23.67
C LYS A 207 -16.88 6.15 24.56
N SER A 208 -18.20 6.32 24.53
CA SER A 208 -18.96 7.14 25.47
C SER A 208 -19.85 6.26 26.34
N ALA A 209 -20.22 6.75 27.53
CA ALA A 209 -21.26 6.12 28.33
C ALA A 209 -22.63 6.43 27.72
N ILE A 210 -23.55 5.48 27.79
CA ILE A 210 -24.97 5.72 27.50
C ILE A 210 -25.57 6.36 28.75
N ALA A 211 -26.20 7.51 28.58
CA ALA A 211 -26.92 8.23 29.64
C ALA A 211 -28.24 7.52 29.99
#